data_AF-A0A196SMY0-F1
#
_entry.id   AF-A0A196SMY0-F1
#
_cell.length_a   1.000
_cell.length_b   1.000
_cell.length_c   1.000
_cell.angle_alpha   90.00
_cell.angle_beta   90.00
_cell.angle_gamma   90.00
#
_symmetry.space_group_name_H-M   'P 1'
#
loop_
_entity.id
_entity.type
_entity.pdbx_description
1 polymer ?
#
loop_
_entity_poly.entity_id
_entity_poly.type
_entity_poly.pdbx_seq_one_letter_code
_entity_poly.pdbx_strand_id
1 'polypeptide(L)'
;MFLVNWFYDVLYYLGLYQKSGKLLFLGLDNAGKTTLLDVLKQGRLAVHEPTLHPNSEELEIGKIKFRTFDLGGHESARKLWKEYFAKVDGVIFLVDAEDKDRFPEARQELSELLSDEELANVPFAVLGNKIDMPGAASEQELRINLNLVDTFGKDNFDNPSGVRPVELFMCSVVKQIGYTDAFNWISKFL
;
A
#
# COMPACT_ATOMS: atom_id res chain seq x y z
N MET A 1 -6.57 24.02 -16.44
CA MET A 1 -6.46 24.50 -15.04
C MET A 1 -7.05 23.49 -14.04
N PHE A 2 -8.21 22.87 -14.31
CA PHE A 2 -8.86 21.91 -13.40
C PHE A 2 -8.04 20.65 -13.03
N LEU A 3 -7.45 19.95 -14.02
CA LEU A 3 -6.69 18.71 -13.78
C LEU A 3 -5.41 18.93 -12.97
N VAL A 4 -4.69 20.01 -13.26
CA VAL A 4 -3.44 20.35 -12.56
C VAL A 4 -3.72 20.68 -11.08
N ASN A 5 -4.80 21.42 -10.79
CA ASN A 5 -5.20 21.71 -9.42
C ASN A 5 -5.57 20.42 -8.67
N TRP A 6 -6.34 19.54 -9.30
CA TRP A 6 -6.73 18.26 -8.69
C TRP A 6 -5.51 17.40 -8.30
N PHE A 7 -4.49 17.30 -9.14
CA PHE A 7 -3.27 16.54 -8.81
C PHE A 7 -2.51 17.14 -7.60
N TYR A 8 -2.44 18.47 -7.51
CA TYR A 8 -1.84 19.14 -6.34
C TYR A 8 -2.67 18.94 -5.07
N ASP A 9 -4.00 18.98 -5.20
CA ASP A 9 -4.91 18.72 -4.10
C ASP A 9 -4.73 17.28 -3.60
N VAL A 10 -4.66 16.29 -4.48
CA VAL A 10 -4.38 14.89 -4.11
C VAL A 10 -3.05 14.77 -3.37
N LEU A 11 -1.95 15.33 -3.91
CA LEU A 11 -0.66 15.28 -3.21
C LEU A 11 -0.72 15.97 -1.85
N TYR A 12 -1.46 17.06 -1.73
CA TYR A 12 -1.65 17.77 -0.46
C TYR A 12 -2.43 16.92 0.54
N TYR A 13 -3.54 16.30 0.14
CA TYR A 13 -4.36 15.43 0.99
C TYR A 13 -3.60 14.17 1.46
N LEU A 14 -2.67 13.67 0.65
CA LEU A 14 -1.81 12.53 1.00
C LEU A 14 -0.55 12.92 1.79
N GLY A 15 -0.34 14.22 2.05
CA GLY A 15 0.88 14.71 2.71
C GLY A 15 2.15 14.57 1.85
N LEU A 16 2.00 14.38 0.54
CA LEU A 16 3.07 14.18 -0.43
C LEU A 16 3.41 15.45 -1.22
N TYR A 17 2.74 16.56 -0.95
CA TYR A 17 3.05 17.85 -1.58
C TYR A 17 4.50 18.26 -1.29
N GLN A 18 5.23 18.62 -2.35
CA GLN A 18 6.68 18.93 -2.33
C GLN A 18 7.62 17.79 -1.93
N LYS A 19 7.11 16.58 -1.68
CA LYS A 19 7.93 15.37 -1.49
C LYS A 19 8.36 14.78 -2.83
N SER A 20 9.36 13.93 -2.81
CA SER A 20 9.81 13.14 -3.96
C SER A 20 10.09 11.72 -3.52
N GLY A 21 9.71 10.75 -4.35
CA GLY A 21 9.98 9.34 -4.05
C GLY A 21 9.16 8.38 -4.89
N LYS A 22 9.52 7.10 -4.80
CA LYS A 22 8.88 5.98 -5.49
C LYS A 22 8.16 5.10 -4.47
N LEU A 23 6.84 5.07 -4.54
CA LEU A 23 5.98 4.23 -3.73
C LEU A 23 5.53 3.00 -4.53
N LEU A 24 5.68 1.81 -3.94
CA LEU A 24 5.31 0.54 -4.56
C LEU A 24 4.07 -0.06 -3.86
N PHE A 25 3.02 -0.35 -4.63
CA PHE A 25 1.81 -1.01 -4.15
C PHE A 25 1.91 -2.51 -4.38
N LEU A 26 1.97 -3.26 -3.28
CA LEU A 26 2.10 -4.72 -3.24
C LEU A 26 0.96 -5.34 -2.45
N GLY A 27 0.86 -6.68 -2.48
CA GLY A 27 -0.21 -7.45 -1.83
C GLY A 27 -0.85 -8.45 -2.78
N LEU A 28 -1.70 -9.31 -2.23
CA LEU A 28 -2.38 -10.35 -2.99
C LEU A 28 -3.31 -9.76 -4.06
N ASP A 29 -3.70 -10.59 -5.01
CA ASP A 29 -4.72 -10.27 -6.00
C ASP A 29 -6.03 -10.01 -5.27
N ASN A 30 -6.89 -9.21 -5.89
CA ASN A 30 -8.14 -8.73 -5.30
C ASN A 30 -7.99 -7.82 -4.05
N ALA A 31 -6.79 -7.56 -3.53
CA ALA A 31 -6.59 -6.68 -2.37
C ALA A 31 -6.96 -5.20 -2.62
N GLY A 32 -7.10 -4.77 -3.88
CA GLY A 32 -7.54 -3.42 -4.27
C GLY A 32 -6.43 -2.46 -4.71
N LYS A 33 -5.27 -2.97 -5.13
CA LYS A 33 -4.09 -2.16 -5.53
C LYS A 33 -4.39 -1.27 -6.74
N THR A 34 -4.95 -1.85 -7.80
CA THR A 34 -5.33 -1.14 -9.03
C THR A 34 -6.43 -0.14 -8.77
N THR A 35 -7.44 -0.52 -7.98
CA THR A 35 -8.49 0.41 -7.55
C THR A 35 -7.92 1.62 -6.81
N LEU A 36 -6.94 1.41 -5.92
CA LEU A 36 -6.28 2.53 -5.23
C LEU A 36 -5.50 3.40 -6.22
N LEU A 37 -4.74 2.80 -7.14
CA LEU A 37 -4.02 3.55 -8.18
C LEU A 37 -4.97 4.39 -9.04
N ASP A 38 -6.12 3.84 -9.43
CA ASP A 38 -7.11 4.55 -10.24
C ASP A 38 -7.81 5.66 -9.47
N VAL A 39 -8.11 5.47 -8.19
CA VAL A 39 -8.58 6.55 -7.32
C VAL A 39 -7.55 7.68 -7.28
N LEU A 40 -6.25 7.36 -7.18
CA LEU A 40 -5.17 8.36 -7.21
C LEU A 40 -4.94 9.00 -8.58
N LYS A 41 -5.35 8.33 -9.67
CA LYS A 41 -5.19 8.80 -11.06
C LYS A 41 -6.37 9.62 -11.57
N GLN A 42 -7.58 9.32 -11.11
CA GLN A 42 -8.82 9.89 -11.66
C GLN A 42 -9.67 10.62 -10.62
N GLY A 43 -9.39 10.45 -9.32
CA GLY A 43 -10.17 11.05 -8.23
C GLY A 43 -11.55 10.45 -8.05
N ARG A 44 -11.86 9.39 -8.81
CA ARG A 44 -13.13 8.67 -8.80
C ARG A 44 -12.87 7.18 -8.91
N LEU A 45 -13.83 6.40 -8.42
CA LEU A 45 -13.79 4.95 -8.58
C LEU A 45 -14.09 4.60 -10.03
N ALA A 46 -13.26 3.72 -10.58
CA ALA A 46 -13.58 2.95 -11.76
C ALA A 46 -13.86 1.51 -11.31
N VAL A 47 -14.84 0.87 -11.95
CA VAL A 47 -15.10 -0.56 -11.76
C VAL A 47 -14.14 -1.30 -12.69
N HIS A 48 -13.32 -2.18 -12.11
CA HIS A 48 -12.37 -2.99 -12.85
C HIS A 48 -12.79 -4.45 -12.78
N GLU A 49 -12.76 -5.15 -13.91
CA GLU A 49 -12.72 -6.61 -13.90
C GLU A 49 -11.37 -7.08 -13.35
N PRO A 50 -11.30 -8.25 -12.68
CA PRO A 50 -10.02 -8.82 -12.24
C PRO A 50 -9.04 -8.91 -13.42
N THR A 51 -7.85 -8.34 -13.25
CA THR A 51 -6.83 -8.36 -14.31
C THR A 51 -6.43 -9.79 -14.62
N LEU A 52 -6.34 -10.15 -15.91
CA LEU A 52 -6.10 -11.53 -16.38
C LEU A 52 -4.64 -11.81 -16.83
N HIS A 53 -3.86 -10.78 -17.19
CA HIS A 53 -2.43 -10.90 -17.56
C HIS A 53 -1.49 -9.98 -16.76
N PRO A 54 -0.34 -10.47 -16.24
CA PRO A 54 0.57 -9.69 -15.41
C PRO A 54 0.87 -8.34 -16.04
N ASN A 55 0.52 -7.27 -15.34
CA ASN A 55 0.69 -5.92 -15.81
C ASN A 55 1.29 -5.07 -14.69
N SER A 56 2.25 -4.21 -15.05
CA SER A 56 2.73 -3.19 -14.13
C SER A 56 2.18 -1.85 -14.56
N GLU A 57 1.50 -1.15 -13.66
CA GLU A 57 1.02 0.21 -13.91
C GLU A 57 1.84 1.21 -13.11
N GLU A 58 2.15 2.34 -13.74
CA GLU A 58 2.89 3.45 -13.14
C GLU A 58 2.10 4.74 -13.28
N LEU A 59 2.06 5.52 -12.21
CA LEU A 59 1.42 6.82 -12.11
C LEU A 59 2.43 7.82 -11.54
N GLU A 60 2.73 8.87 -12.30
CA GLU A 60 3.60 9.95 -11.84
C GLU A 60 2.76 11.21 -11.56
N ILE A 61 2.81 11.69 -10.32
CA ILE A 61 2.16 12.94 -9.89
C ILE A 61 3.22 13.82 -9.24
N GLY A 62 3.55 14.93 -9.90
CA GLY A 62 4.62 15.82 -9.44
C GLY A 62 5.98 15.09 -9.43
N LYS A 63 6.57 14.92 -8.24
CA LYS A 63 7.84 14.19 -8.05
C LYS A 63 7.65 12.81 -7.39
N ILE A 64 6.40 12.38 -7.22
CA ILE A 64 6.07 11.08 -6.65
C ILE A 64 5.73 10.12 -7.80
N LYS A 65 6.32 8.94 -7.74
CA LYS A 65 6.02 7.82 -8.65
C LYS A 65 5.34 6.72 -7.86
N PHE A 66 4.11 6.40 -8.23
CA PHE A 66 3.39 5.24 -7.72
C PHE A 66 3.50 4.12 -8.74
N ARG A 67 3.82 2.92 -8.29
CA ARG A 67 3.85 1.74 -9.14
C ARG A 67 3.09 0.60 -8.50
N THR A 68 2.33 -0.16 -9.28
CA THR A 68 1.65 -1.37 -8.81
C THR A 68 1.92 -2.55 -9.73
N PHE A 69 1.80 -3.75 -9.17
CA PHE A 69 1.83 -5.02 -9.89
C PHE A 69 0.47 -5.68 -9.83
N ASP A 70 -0.24 -5.65 -10.96
CA ASP A 70 -1.51 -6.35 -11.09
C ASP A 70 -1.28 -7.76 -11.65
N LEU A 71 -1.99 -8.73 -11.05
CA LEU A 71 -1.71 -10.18 -10.98
C LEU A 71 -0.45 -10.63 -10.24
N GLY A 72 0.28 -9.71 -9.63
CA GLY A 72 1.32 -10.03 -8.64
C GLY A 72 0.79 -10.73 -7.39
N GLY A 73 -0.49 -11.09 -7.33
CA GLY A 73 -1.08 -11.94 -6.31
C GLY A 73 -1.03 -13.43 -6.61
N HIS A 74 -0.82 -13.86 -7.86
CA HIS A 74 -0.56 -15.27 -8.12
C HIS A 74 0.92 -15.57 -7.89
N GLU A 75 1.21 -16.68 -7.22
CA GLU A 75 2.56 -17.13 -6.81
C GLU A 75 3.62 -16.99 -7.92
N SER A 76 3.25 -17.24 -9.18
CA SER A 76 4.15 -17.14 -10.33
C SER A 76 4.60 -15.71 -10.68
N ALA A 77 3.73 -14.71 -10.50
CA ALA A 77 4.00 -13.32 -10.82
C ALA A 77 4.72 -12.56 -9.68
N ARG A 78 4.62 -13.06 -8.44
CA ARG A 78 5.32 -12.49 -7.26
C ARG A 78 6.84 -12.48 -7.41
N LYS A 79 7.38 -13.45 -8.16
CA LYS A 79 8.82 -13.51 -8.48
C LYS A 79 9.34 -12.26 -9.18
N LEU A 80 8.47 -11.54 -9.90
CA LEU A 80 8.82 -10.32 -10.62
C LEU A 80 8.87 -9.08 -9.74
N TRP A 81 8.36 -9.12 -8.50
CA TRP A 81 8.38 -7.96 -7.60
C TRP A 81 9.80 -7.44 -7.35
N LYS A 82 10.76 -8.38 -7.21
CA LYS A 82 12.17 -8.07 -6.92
C LYS A 82 12.82 -7.18 -7.98
N GLU A 83 12.38 -7.25 -9.24
CA GLU A 83 12.89 -6.40 -10.31
C GLU A 83 12.62 -4.90 -10.08
N TYR A 84 11.76 -4.57 -9.10
CA TYR A 84 11.27 -3.21 -8.86
C TYR A 84 11.64 -2.63 -7.51
N PHE A 85 12.30 -3.40 -6.63
CA PHE A 85 12.72 -2.96 -5.29
C PHE A 85 13.80 -1.88 -5.36
N ALA A 86 14.62 -1.90 -6.42
CA ALA A 86 15.60 -0.87 -6.68
C ALA A 86 14.97 0.54 -6.66
N LYS A 87 15.52 1.37 -5.75
CA LYS A 87 15.14 2.78 -5.54
C LYS A 87 13.68 2.98 -5.15
N VAL A 88 13.10 2.05 -4.40
CA VAL A 88 11.80 2.24 -3.75
C VAL A 88 12.02 2.98 -2.43
N ASP A 89 11.26 4.04 -2.22
CA ASP A 89 11.34 4.88 -1.01
C ASP A 89 10.24 4.52 0.00
N GLY A 90 9.22 3.74 -0.39
CA GLY A 90 8.20 3.22 0.51
C GLY A 90 7.33 2.14 -0.15
N VAL A 91 6.81 1.23 0.67
CA VAL A 91 5.89 0.17 0.24
C VAL A 91 4.52 0.38 0.87
N ILE A 92 3.48 0.34 0.06
CA ILE A 92 2.09 0.22 0.52
C ILE A 92 1.66 -1.23 0.26
N PHE A 93 1.48 -2.03 1.33
CA PHE A 93 1.08 -3.43 1.21
C PHE A 93 -0.41 -3.57 1.52
N LEU A 94 -1.21 -3.94 0.53
CA LEU A 94 -2.66 -4.05 0.67
C LEU A 94 -3.07 -5.48 1.02
N VAL A 95 -3.99 -5.60 1.97
CA VAL A 95 -4.61 -6.85 2.40
C VAL A 95 -6.12 -6.70 2.31
N ASP A 96 -6.79 -7.67 1.71
CA ASP A 96 -8.24 -7.75 1.70
C ASP A 96 -8.73 -8.18 3.08
N ALA A 97 -9.31 -7.29 3.87
CA ALA A 97 -9.74 -7.60 5.23
C ALA A 97 -10.94 -8.55 5.30
N GLU A 98 -11.69 -8.74 4.21
CA GLU A 98 -12.82 -9.67 4.16
C GLU A 98 -12.38 -11.11 3.87
N ASP A 99 -11.28 -11.28 3.14
CA ASP A 99 -10.75 -12.57 2.70
C ASP A 99 -9.82 -13.21 3.76
N LYS A 100 -10.42 -13.63 4.87
CA LYS A 100 -9.71 -14.18 6.04
C LYS A 100 -8.96 -15.47 5.73
N ASP A 101 -9.46 -16.26 4.78
CA ASP A 101 -8.86 -17.53 4.37
C ASP A 101 -7.47 -17.34 3.75
N ARG A 102 -7.22 -16.16 3.14
CA ARG A 102 -5.92 -15.80 2.55
C ARG A 102 -5.01 -14.96 3.44
N PHE A 103 -5.37 -14.70 4.70
CA PHE A 103 -4.45 -14.05 5.64
C PHE A 103 -3.11 -14.78 5.83
N PRO A 104 -3.06 -16.12 5.91
CA PRO A 104 -1.78 -16.83 6.01
C PRO A 104 -0.88 -16.58 4.79
N GLU A 105 -1.47 -16.53 3.59
CA GLU A 105 -0.75 -16.24 2.35
C GLU A 105 -0.26 -14.78 2.32
N ALA A 106 -1.11 -13.82 2.69
CA ALA A 106 -0.73 -12.42 2.78
C ALA A 106 0.39 -12.19 3.81
N ARG A 107 0.34 -12.90 4.95
CA ARG A 107 1.38 -12.88 5.98
C ARG A 107 2.70 -13.42 5.43
N GLN A 108 2.67 -14.55 4.71
CA GLN A 108 3.88 -15.12 4.14
C GLN A 108 4.54 -14.11 3.19
N GLU A 109 3.78 -13.53 2.27
CA GLU A 109 4.30 -12.53 1.32
C GLU A 109 4.84 -11.29 2.00
N LEU A 110 4.14 -10.76 3.00
CA LEU A 110 4.64 -9.64 3.79
C LEU A 110 5.95 -10.00 4.52
N SER A 111 6.05 -11.20 5.08
CA SER A 111 7.27 -11.67 5.75
C SER A 111 8.45 -11.83 4.80
N GLU A 112 8.20 -12.30 3.57
CA GLU A 112 9.22 -12.42 2.52
C GLU A 112 9.73 -11.03 2.09
N LEU A 113 8.82 -10.07 1.90
CA LEU A 113 9.17 -8.67 1.60
C LEU A 113 9.94 -8.01 2.74
N LEU A 114 9.55 -8.24 3.99
CA LEU A 114 10.23 -7.68 5.16
C LEU A 114 11.64 -8.27 5.34
N SER A 115 11.87 -9.49 4.88
CA SER A 115 13.17 -10.16 4.95
C SER A 115 14.09 -9.85 3.75
N ASP A 116 13.59 -9.16 2.73
CA ASP A 116 14.38 -8.82 1.54
C ASP A 116 15.39 -7.71 1.83
N GLU A 117 16.64 -7.92 1.44
CA GLU A 117 17.76 -7.00 1.72
C GLU A 117 17.61 -5.67 0.99
N GLU A 118 17.02 -5.64 -0.21
CA GLU A 118 16.80 -4.39 -0.96
C GLU A 118 15.76 -3.49 -0.29
N LEU A 119 14.87 -4.08 0.52
CA LEU A 119 13.83 -3.37 1.26
C LEU A 119 14.18 -3.16 2.74
N ALA A 120 15.43 -3.44 3.14
CA ALA A 120 15.87 -3.52 4.53
C ALA A 120 15.53 -2.27 5.38
N ASN A 121 15.56 -1.09 4.76
CA ASN A 121 15.31 0.20 5.39
C ASN A 121 14.08 0.93 4.83
N VAL A 122 13.33 0.29 3.92
CA VAL A 122 12.17 0.90 3.26
C VAL A 122 10.98 0.85 4.21
N PRO A 123 10.26 1.95 4.45
CA PRO A 123 9.07 1.94 5.30
C PRO A 123 7.90 1.20 4.64
N PHE A 124 7.09 0.51 5.44
CA PHE A 124 5.90 -0.23 5.00
C PHE A 124 4.64 0.32 5.67
N ALA A 125 3.70 0.81 4.87
CA ALA A 125 2.34 1.03 5.33
C ALA A 125 1.46 -0.15 4.87
N VAL A 126 0.96 -0.92 5.82
CA VAL A 126 0.04 -2.02 5.56
C VAL A 126 -1.39 -1.47 5.58
N LEU A 127 -2.16 -1.75 4.53
CA LEU A 127 -3.54 -1.34 4.39
C LEU A 127 -4.47 -2.54 4.53
N GLY A 128 -5.23 -2.61 5.62
CA GLY A 128 -6.37 -3.52 5.74
C GLY A 128 -7.57 -2.94 5.00
N ASN A 129 -7.70 -3.26 3.71
CA ASN A 129 -8.70 -2.70 2.82
C ASN A 129 -10.04 -3.45 2.90
N LYS A 130 -11.10 -2.87 2.33
CA LYS A 130 -12.47 -3.41 2.23
C LYS A 130 -13.20 -3.51 3.58
N ILE A 131 -12.92 -2.60 4.52
CA ILE A 131 -13.66 -2.54 5.79
C ILE A 131 -15.16 -2.23 5.64
N ASP A 132 -15.60 -1.81 4.46
CA ASP A 132 -17.00 -1.62 4.13
C ASP A 132 -17.75 -2.92 3.83
N MET A 133 -17.05 -4.03 3.63
CA MET A 133 -17.65 -5.33 3.37
C MET A 133 -18.18 -5.98 4.65
N PRO A 134 -19.35 -6.62 4.61
CA PRO A 134 -19.85 -7.40 5.74
C PRO A 134 -18.92 -8.60 5.98
N GLY A 135 -18.38 -8.72 7.20
CA GLY A 135 -17.45 -9.79 7.54
C GLY A 135 -15.97 -9.39 7.53
N ALA A 136 -15.65 -8.15 7.12
CA ALA A 136 -14.29 -7.62 7.21
C ALA A 136 -13.70 -7.76 8.63
N ALA A 137 -12.44 -8.18 8.69
CA ALA A 137 -11.70 -8.35 9.92
C ALA A 137 -11.49 -7.02 10.65
N SER A 138 -11.47 -7.08 11.97
CA SER A 138 -11.06 -5.94 12.80
C SER A 138 -9.56 -5.67 12.65
N GLU A 139 -9.12 -4.45 13.02
CA GLU A 139 -7.69 -4.12 13.06
C GLU A 139 -6.91 -5.11 13.93
N GLN A 140 -7.46 -5.47 15.10
CA GLN A 140 -6.81 -6.40 16.03
C GLN A 140 -6.66 -7.80 15.42
N GLU A 141 -7.70 -8.31 14.77
CA GLU A 141 -7.68 -9.60 14.08
C GLU A 141 -6.62 -9.61 12.96
N LEU A 142 -6.55 -8.53 12.17
CA LEU A 142 -5.58 -8.42 11.09
C LEU A 142 -4.14 -8.31 11.62
N ARG A 143 -3.90 -7.57 12.71
CA ARG A 143 -2.58 -7.49 13.38
C ARG A 143 -2.09 -8.86 13.82
N ILE A 144 -2.95 -9.66 14.46
CA ILE A 144 -2.60 -11.00 14.92
C ILE A 144 -2.26 -11.91 13.73
N ASN A 145 -3.11 -11.90 12.70
CA ASN A 145 -2.93 -12.78 11.55
C ASN A 145 -1.72 -12.42 10.69
N LEU A 146 -1.38 -11.14 10.57
CA LEU A 146 -0.21 -10.67 9.81
C LEU A 146 1.07 -10.56 10.65
N ASN A 147 1.02 -10.90 11.94
CA ASN A 147 2.13 -10.74 12.89
C ASN A 147 2.63 -9.28 13.03
N LEU A 148 1.68 -8.34 13.12
CA LEU A 148 1.89 -6.89 13.27
C LEU A 148 1.37 -6.38 14.63
N VAL A 149 1.61 -7.16 15.69
CA VAL A 149 1.20 -6.81 17.06
C VAL A 149 2.03 -5.65 17.58
N ASP A 150 3.34 -5.72 17.36
CA ASP A 150 4.30 -4.68 17.73
C ASP A 150 4.79 -3.98 16.45
N THR A 151 4.22 -2.80 16.17
CA THR A 151 4.57 -1.96 15.01
C THR A 151 5.33 -0.72 15.45
N PHE A 152 5.79 0.07 14.48
CA PHE A 152 6.53 1.31 14.72
C PHE A 152 5.71 2.36 15.49
N GLY A 153 4.39 2.34 15.33
CA GLY A 153 3.48 3.33 15.89
C GLY A 153 3.10 4.40 14.88
N LYS A 154 1.95 5.03 15.12
CA LYS A 154 1.40 6.09 14.26
C LYS A 154 1.94 7.49 14.61
N ASP A 155 2.36 7.69 15.86
CA ASP A 155 2.63 9.02 16.42
C ASP A 155 4.10 9.29 16.77
N ASN A 156 4.93 8.26 16.93
CA ASN A 156 6.33 8.42 17.33
C ASN A 156 7.26 8.23 16.14
N PHE A 157 7.89 9.32 15.68
CA PHE A 157 8.83 9.31 14.56
C PHE A 157 10.29 9.36 15.02
N ASP A 158 10.55 9.46 16.32
CA ASP A 158 11.89 9.35 16.87
C ASP A 158 12.30 7.88 16.81
N ASN A 159 13.21 7.55 15.88
CA ASN A 159 13.71 6.20 15.65
C ASN A 159 15.18 6.05 16.08
N PRO A 160 15.50 6.12 17.39
CA PRO A 160 16.87 5.96 17.87
C PRO A 160 17.39 4.52 17.66
N SER A 161 16.48 3.57 17.43
CA SER A 161 16.75 2.13 17.38
C SER A 161 17.07 1.61 15.97
N GLY A 162 16.93 2.42 14.93
CA GLY A 162 17.12 1.99 13.54
C GLY A 162 16.11 0.93 13.07
N VAL A 163 14.94 0.85 13.72
CA VAL A 163 13.90 -0.12 13.40
C VAL A 163 13.18 0.33 12.13
N ARG A 164 12.97 -0.58 11.17
CA ARG A 164 12.22 -0.27 9.95
C ARG A 164 10.80 0.20 10.31
N PRO A 165 10.32 1.35 9.82
CA PRO A 165 8.95 1.76 10.04
C PRO A 165 7.97 0.81 9.35
N VAL A 166 7.11 0.17 10.13
CA VAL A 166 6.01 -0.67 9.65
C VAL A 166 4.78 -0.34 10.47
N GLU A 167 3.64 -0.08 9.84
CA GLU A 167 2.38 0.22 10.54
C GLU A 167 1.14 -0.20 9.74
N LEU A 168 0.05 -0.52 10.45
CA LEU A 168 -1.24 -0.96 9.88
C LEU A 168 -2.30 0.14 9.95
N PHE A 169 -3.00 0.33 8.83
CA PHE A 169 -4.14 1.24 8.70
C PHE A 169 -5.32 0.51 8.06
N MET A 170 -6.48 0.62 8.69
CA MET A 170 -7.72 0.06 8.15
C MET A 170 -8.35 1.07 7.19
N CYS A 171 -8.80 0.62 6.02
CA CYS A 171 -9.34 1.51 5.01
C CYS A 171 -10.43 0.87 4.15
N SER A 172 -11.18 1.72 3.46
CA SER A 172 -11.98 1.32 2.32
C SER A 172 -11.63 2.24 1.16
N VAL A 173 -10.93 1.68 0.17
CA VAL A 173 -10.62 2.40 -1.06
C VAL A 173 -11.91 2.78 -1.80
N VAL A 174 -12.91 1.90 -1.80
CA VAL A 174 -14.22 2.14 -2.42
C VAL A 174 -15.02 3.23 -1.70
N LYS A 175 -14.90 3.37 -0.39
CA LYS A 175 -15.54 4.49 0.33
C LYS A 175 -14.66 5.73 0.44
N GLN A 176 -13.42 5.66 -0.05
CA GLN A 176 -12.42 6.72 0.04
C GLN A 176 -12.11 7.15 1.48
N ILE A 177 -11.97 6.18 2.39
CA ILE A 177 -11.69 6.42 3.81
C ILE A 177 -10.46 5.64 4.29
N GLY A 178 -9.70 6.23 5.22
CA GLY A 178 -8.62 5.60 5.98
C GLY A 178 -7.27 5.47 5.27
N TYR A 179 -7.23 5.27 3.95
CA TYR A 179 -5.93 5.12 3.25
C TYR A 179 -5.10 6.41 3.26
N THR A 180 -5.75 7.59 3.36
CA THR A 180 -5.07 8.88 3.46
C THR A 180 -4.17 8.95 4.69
N ASP A 181 -4.56 8.31 5.79
CA ASP A 181 -3.79 8.32 7.04
C ASP A 181 -2.48 7.55 6.85
N ALA A 182 -2.52 6.44 6.11
CA ALA A 182 -1.34 5.67 5.75
C ALA A 182 -0.38 6.46 4.86
N PHE A 183 -0.90 7.20 3.87
CA PHE A 183 -0.05 8.06 3.02
C PHE A 183 0.56 9.22 3.79
N ASN A 184 -0.22 9.86 4.68
CA ASN A 184 0.29 10.93 5.54
C ASN A 184 1.35 10.42 6.52
N TRP A 185 1.22 9.18 7.00
CA TRP A 185 2.21 8.53 7.85
C TRP A 185 3.47 8.18 7.07
N ILE A 186 3.35 7.51 5.92
CA ILE A 186 4.54 7.10 5.15
C ILE A 186 5.31 8.30 4.57
N SER A 187 4.62 9.40 4.27
CA SER A 187 5.25 10.63 3.73
C SER A 187 6.21 11.31 4.71
N LYS A 188 6.19 10.93 6.00
CA LYS A 188 7.16 11.41 6.99
C LYS A 188 8.55 10.80 6.80
N PHE A 189 8.63 9.68 6.09
CA PHE A 189 9.88 8.98 5.79
C PHE A 189 10.39 9.24 4.36
N LEU A 190 9.67 10.02 3.57
CA LEU A 190 10.05 10.51 2.23
C LEU A 190 10.60 11.93 2.30
#